data_AF-A0A662KKP8-F1
#
_entry.id   AF-A0A662KKP8-F1
#
_cell.length_a   1.000
_cell.length_b   1.000
_cell.length_c   1.000
_cell.angle_alpha   90.00
_cell.angle_beta   90.00
_cell.angle_gamma   90.00
#
_symmetry.space_group_name_H-M   'P 1'
#
loop_
_entity.id
_entity.type
_entity.pdbx_description
1 polymer ?
#
loop_
_entity_poly.entity_id
_entity_poly.type
_entity_poly.pdbx_seq_one_letter_code
_entity_poly.pdbx_strand_id
1 'polypeptide(L)'
;MIETIYTFIICWIMVFLLHELCHLLEAMRQGTSGAIRVWKFGVIPSFIAIPDGEVRNKFLFALSGGLYSGLLILPLAIISLIRNYEPFAFTFTTLAVINICYSFFEVKYLFSTDRRKYMIIHYLIYIVICIIMFILFYVVKILD
;
A
#
# COMPACT_ATOMS: atom_id res chain seq x y z
N MET A 1 -8.69 -1.29 -20.68
CA MET A 1 -7.71 -2.30 -20.22
C MET A 1 -6.29 -1.75 -20.23
N ILE A 2 -5.76 -1.31 -21.38
CA ILE A 2 -4.42 -0.71 -21.46
C ILE A 2 -4.29 0.53 -20.54
N GLU A 3 -5.25 1.45 -20.60
CA GLU A 3 -5.28 2.62 -19.70
C GLU A 3 -5.32 2.22 -18.23
N THR A 4 -6.11 1.20 -17.87
CA THR A 4 -6.17 0.66 -16.51
C THR A 4 -4.80 0.17 -16.04
N ILE A 5 -4.04 -0.52 -16.89
CA ILE A 5 -2.71 -1.04 -16.54
C ILE A 5 -1.75 0.11 -16.25
N TYR A 6 -1.66 1.12 -17.12
CA TYR A 6 -0.76 2.26 -16.89
C TYR A 6 -1.17 3.09 -15.67
N THR A 7 -2.46 3.37 -15.52
CA THR A 7 -3.00 4.05 -14.32
C THR A 7 -2.67 3.27 -13.06
N PHE A 8 -2.86 1.95 -13.08
CA PHE A 8 -2.53 1.09 -11.94
C PHE A 8 -1.06 1.16 -11.56
N ILE A 9 -0.14 1.02 -12.53
CA ILE A 9 1.31 1.05 -12.27
C ILE A 9 1.72 2.40 -11.67
N ILE A 10 1.26 3.52 -12.26
CA ILE A 10 1.59 4.87 -11.78
C ILE A 10 1.04 5.09 -10.37
N CYS A 11 -0.25 4.82 -10.16
CA CYS A 11 -0.87 4.98 -8.85
C CYS A 11 -0.27 4.04 -7.81
N TRP A 12 0.11 2.81 -8.19
CA TRP A 12 0.77 1.87 -7.28
C TRP A 12 2.08 2.43 -6.75
N ILE A 13 2.93 3.00 -7.61
CA ILE A 13 4.18 3.64 -7.18
C ILE A 13 3.90 4.83 -6.25
N MET A 14 2.95 5.70 -6.62
CA MET A 14 2.59 6.87 -5.83
C MET A 14 2.02 6.49 -4.45
N VAL A 15 1.19 5.45 -4.40
CA VAL A 15 0.61 4.91 -3.16
C VAL A 15 1.67 4.22 -2.31
N PHE A 16 2.63 3.54 -2.92
CA PHE A 16 3.75 2.96 -2.20
C PHE A 16 4.61 4.06 -1.53
N LEU A 17 4.84 5.18 -2.22
CA LEU A 17 5.50 6.34 -1.61
C LEU A 17 4.66 6.97 -0.50
N LEU A 18 3.34 7.07 -0.70
CA LEU A 18 2.42 7.54 0.34
C LEU A 18 2.45 6.64 1.57
N HIS A 19 2.50 5.32 1.39
CA HIS A 19 2.63 4.34 2.46
C HIS A 19 3.88 4.59 3.31
N GLU A 20 5.05 4.70 2.68
CA GLU A 20 6.30 5.00 3.39
C GLU A 20 6.27 6.40 4.03
N LEU A 21 5.62 7.38 3.39
CA LEU A 21 5.43 8.70 3.98
C LEU A 21 4.56 8.62 5.25
N CYS A 22 3.51 7.80 5.28
CA CYS A 22 2.68 7.60 6.46
C CYS A 22 3.48 7.05 7.65
N HIS A 23 4.39 6.11 7.43
CA HIS A 23 5.32 5.66 8.47
C HIS A 23 6.16 6.81 9.03
N LEU A 24 6.72 7.66 8.16
CA LEU A 24 7.52 8.80 8.61
C LEU A 24 6.70 9.84 9.36
N LEU A 25 5.49 10.15 8.90
CA LEU A 25 4.59 11.06 9.60
C LEU A 25 4.25 10.54 11.01
N GLU A 26 4.04 9.22 11.15
CA GLU A 26 3.82 8.60 12.45
C GLU A 26 5.08 8.64 13.32
N ALA A 27 6.26 8.42 12.75
CA ALA A 27 7.54 8.60 13.45
C ALA A 27 7.68 10.05 13.98
N MET A 28 7.40 11.04 13.13
CA MET A 28 7.43 12.47 13.48
C MET A 28 6.44 12.80 14.59
N ARG A 29 5.22 12.25 14.52
CA ARG A 29 4.21 12.38 15.58
C ARG A 29 4.70 11.81 16.92
N GLN A 30 5.54 10.78 16.89
CA GLN A 30 6.16 10.18 18.07
C GLN A 30 7.45 10.88 18.52
N GLY A 31 7.88 11.95 17.83
CA GLY A 31 9.04 12.76 18.18
C GLY A 31 10.36 12.30 17.55
N THR A 32 10.33 11.49 16.49
CA THR A 32 11.53 11.09 15.75
C THR A 32 11.45 11.49 14.28
N SER A 33 12.56 11.94 13.69
CA SER A 33 12.66 12.19 12.24
C SER A 33 12.99 10.90 11.50
N GLY A 34 13.06 10.97 10.17
CA GLY A 34 13.52 9.87 9.34
C GLY A 34 13.54 10.23 7.87
N ALA A 35 13.91 9.25 7.05
CA ALA A 35 13.96 9.40 5.60
C ALA A 35 13.43 8.15 4.90
N ILE A 36 12.82 8.36 3.74
CA ILE A 36 12.51 7.26 2.81
C ILE A 36 13.79 6.95 2.05
N ARG A 37 14.27 5.72 2.15
CA ARG A 37 15.44 5.24 1.42
C ARG A 37 15.02 4.24 0.35
N VAL A 38 15.74 4.25 -0.76
CA VAL A 38 15.60 3.23 -1.79
C VAL A 38 16.32 1.97 -1.34
N TRP A 39 15.60 0.86 -1.30
CA TRP A 39 16.14 -0.45 -1.04
C TRP A 39 15.85 -1.37 -2.22
N LYS A 40 16.85 -2.11 -2.68
CA LYS A 40 16.68 -3.00 -3.84
C LYS A 40 16.30 -4.40 -3.37
N PHE A 41 15.10 -4.85 -3.76
CA PHE A 41 14.71 -6.26 -3.67
C PHE A 41 14.95 -6.96 -5.01
N GLY A 42 16.17 -7.48 -5.20
CA GLY A 42 16.58 -7.98 -6.51
C GLY A 42 16.57 -6.88 -7.55
N VAL A 43 15.74 -7.01 -8.60
CA VAL A 43 15.57 -6.01 -9.66
C VAL A 43 14.48 -4.97 -9.37
N ILE A 44 13.66 -5.18 -8.34
CA ILE A 44 12.53 -4.30 -8.01
C ILE A 44 13.02 -3.26 -7.02
N PRO A 45 13.02 -1.95 -7.37
CA PRO A 45 13.25 -0.91 -6.39
C PRO A 45 12.07 -0.89 -5.42
N SER A 46 12.39 -0.95 -4.13
CA SER A 46 11.46 -0.80 -3.03
C SER A 46 11.86 0.45 -2.24
N PHE A 47 10.93 1.00 -1.48
CA PHE A 47 11.16 2.15 -0.61
C PHE A 47 10.98 1.69 0.84
N ILE A 48 11.72 2.31 1.75
CA ILE A 48 11.66 1.99 3.18
C ILE A 48 11.76 3.28 3.97
N ALA A 49 10.78 3.54 4.82
CA ALA A 49 10.83 4.54 5.87
C ALA A 49 11.79 4.08 6.97
N ILE A 50 12.87 4.82 7.15
CA ILE A 50 13.85 4.57 8.21
C ILE A 50 13.79 5.74 9.19
N PRO A 51 13.27 5.53 10.42
CA PRO A 51 13.35 6.53 11.47
C PRO A 51 14.81 6.68 11.93
N ASP A 52 15.21 7.91 12.26
CA ASP A 52 16.58 8.22 12.73
C ASP A 52 16.81 7.78 14.18
N GLY A 53 15.74 7.57 14.94
CA GLY A 53 15.79 7.12 16.33
C GLY A 53 14.76 6.03 16.64
N GLU A 54 14.61 5.71 17.92
CA GLU A 54 13.67 4.70 18.36
C GLU A 54 12.22 5.20 18.33
N VAL A 55 11.38 4.44 17.63
CA VAL A 55 9.93 4.61 17.63
C VAL A 55 9.36 4.06 18.93
N ARG A 56 8.70 4.91 19.73
CA ARG A 56 8.13 4.55 21.04
C ARG A 56 7.00 3.53 20.92
N ASN A 57 6.12 3.71 19.94
CA ASN A 57 4.99 2.83 19.66
C ASN A 57 5.18 2.17 18.29
N LYS A 58 5.86 1.00 18.32
CA LYS A 58 6.09 0.15 17.16
C LYS A 58 4.80 -0.32 16.50
N PHE A 59 3.75 -0.58 17.28
CA PHE A 59 2.45 -1.00 16.75
C PHE A 59 1.85 0.08 15.84
N LEU A 60 1.76 1.33 16.31
CA LEU A 60 1.19 2.43 15.51
C LEU A 60 2.05 2.75 14.31
N PHE A 61 3.38 2.71 14.45
CA PHE A 61 4.27 2.90 13.32
C PHE A 61 4.04 1.84 12.25
N ALA A 62 4.03 0.54 12.61
CA ALA A 62 3.77 -0.53 11.65
C ALA A 62 2.36 -0.44 11.04
N LEU A 63 1.36 -0.04 11.81
CA LEU A 63 -0.01 0.10 11.31
C LEU A 63 -0.15 1.28 10.33
N SER A 64 0.56 2.39 10.59
CA SER A 64 0.36 3.67 9.91
C SER A 64 0.59 3.61 8.41
N GLY A 65 1.60 2.86 7.94
CA GLY A 65 1.92 2.74 6.52
C GLY A 65 0.72 2.29 5.72
N GLY A 66 0.24 1.07 5.99
CA GLY A 66 -0.91 0.51 5.29
C GLY A 66 -2.26 1.16 5.66
N LEU A 67 -2.53 1.39 6.95
CA LEU A 67 -3.85 1.86 7.36
C LEU A 67 -4.10 3.31 6.89
N TYR A 68 -3.15 4.21 7.11
CA TYR A 68 -3.38 5.64 6.82
C TYR A 68 -3.40 5.88 5.31
N SER A 69 -2.47 5.28 4.57
CA SER A 69 -2.46 5.39 3.10
C SER A 69 -3.73 4.81 2.49
N GLY A 70 -4.17 3.63 2.94
CA GLY A 70 -5.40 3.00 2.47
C GLY A 70 -6.65 3.85 2.72
N LEU A 71 -6.79 4.42 3.93
CA LEU A 71 -7.89 5.32 4.26
C LEU A 71 -7.85 6.64 3.47
N LEU A 72 -6.67 7.17 3.16
CA LEU A 72 -6.52 8.37 2.33
C LEU A 72 -6.89 8.13 0.87
N ILE A 73 -6.69 6.91 0.35
CA ILE A 73 -7.04 6.54 -1.03
C ILE A 73 -8.54 6.25 -1.16
N LEU A 74 -9.20 5.78 -0.10
CA LEU A 74 -10.60 5.38 -0.12
C LEU A 74 -11.57 6.48 -0.65
N PRO A 75 -11.45 7.77 -0.27
CA PRO A 75 -12.22 8.84 -0.89
C PRO A 75 -12.03 8.96 -2.41
N LEU A 76 -10.81 8.78 -2.92
CA LEU A 76 -10.54 8.79 -4.35
C LEU A 76 -11.20 7.59 -5.05
N ALA A 77 -11.18 6.42 -4.42
CA ALA A 77 -11.90 5.24 -4.89
C ALA A 77 -13.40 5.51 -5.00
N ILE A 78 -14.02 6.05 -3.94
CA ILE A 78 -15.45 6.40 -3.92
C ILE A 78 -15.80 7.40 -5.03
N ILE A 79 -15.03 8.48 -5.17
CA ILE A 79 -15.26 9.50 -6.21
C ILE A 79 -15.19 8.86 -7.60
N SER A 80 -14.16 8.04 -7.85
CA SER A 80 -13.98 7.39 -9.15
C SER A 80 -15.08 6.37 -9.49
N LEU A 81 -15.61 5.65 -8.49
CA LEU A 81 -16.77 4.77 -8.62
C LEU A 81 -18.03 5.57 -8.97
N ILE A 82 -18.33 6.66 -8.24
CA ILE A 82 -19.50 7.52 -8.50
C ILE A 82 -19.45 8.13 -9.91
N ARG A 83 -18.24 8.47 -10.38
CA ARG A 83 -18.01 9.02 -11.72
C ARG A 83 -17.94 7.98 -12.83
N ASN A 84 -18.05 6.69 -12.50
CA ASN A 84 -17.91 5.56 -13.43
C ASN A 84 -16.62 5.60 -14.25
N TYR A 85 -15.53 6.12 -13.68
CA TYR A 85 -14.25 6.19 -14.40
C TYR A 85 -13.40 4.95 -14.09
N GLU A 86 -13.65 3.89 -14.88
CA GLU A 86 -13.17 2.53 -14.63
C GLU A 86 -11.67 2.40 -14.32
N PRO A 87 -10.75 3.05 -15.05
CA PRO A 87 -9.31 2.92 -14.77
C PRO A 87 -8.96 3.31 -13.34
N PHE A 88 -9.54 4.40 -12.83
CA PHE A 88 -9.28 4.89 -11.48
C PHE A 88 -10.14 4.17 -10.43
N ALA A 89 -11.37 3.80 -10.77
CA ALA A 89 -12.25 3.04 -9.89
C ALA A 89 -11.64 1.68 -9.51
N PHE A 90 -11.14 0.94 -10.50
CA PHE A 90 -10.42 -0.30 -10.24
C PHE A 90 -9.15 -0.04 -9.43
N THR A 91 -8.34 0.93 -9.88
CA THR A 91 -7.01 1.20 -9.33
C THR A 91 -7.07 1.65 -7.87
N PHE A 92 -7.84 2.69 -7.56
CA PHE A 92 -7.91 3.22 -6.20
C PHE A 92 -8.58 2.26 -5.23
N THR A 93 -9.65 1.57 -5.65
CA THR A 93 -10.28 0.55 -4.79
C THR A 93 -9.29 -0.56 -4.45
N THR A 94 -8.60 -1.09 -5.46
CA THR A 94 -7.62 -2.17 -5.28
C THR A 94 -6.48 -1.72 -4.36
N LEU A 95 -5.89 -0.54 -4.61
CA LEU A 95 -4.78 -0.03 -3.80
C LEU A 95 -5.19 0.31 -2.37
N ALA A 96 -6.41 0.82 -2.15
CA ALA A 96 -6.95 1.06 -0.81
C ALA A 96 -7.12 -0.26 -0.04
N VAL A 97 -7.74 -1.27 -0.66
CA VAL A 97 -7.95 -2.59 -0.05
C VAL A 97 -6.60 -3.26 0.25
N ILE A 98 -5.65 -3.23 -0.70
CA ILE A 98 -4.29 -3.75 -0.48
C ILE A 98 -3.68 -3.15 0.78
N ASN A 99 -3.65 -1.82 0.89
CA ASN A 99 -2.98 -1.15 2.00
C ASN A 99 -3.67 -1.41 3.34
N ILE A 100 -5.01 -1.40 3.38
CA ILE A 100 -5.78 -1.72 4.59
C ILE A 100 -5.54 -3.17 5.02
N CYS A 101 -5.70 -4.15 4.14
CA CYS A 101 -5.49 -5.56 4.48
C CYS A 101 -4.03 -5.85 4.85
N TYR A 102 -3.10 -5.25 4.12
CA TYR A 102 -1.67 -5.38 4.35
C TYR A 102 -1.25 -4.82 5.72
N SER A 103 -1.88 -3.75 6.20
CA SER A 103 -1.53 -3.13 7.49
C SER A 103 -1.56 -4.11 8.66
N PHE A 104 -2.49 -5.08 8.65
CA PHE A 104 -2.55 -6.13 9.68
C PHE A 104 -1.37 -7.09 9.64
N PHE A 105 -0.92 -7.45 8.44
CA PHE A 105 0.30 -8.23 8.25
C PHE A 105 1.51 -7.44 8.75
N GLU A 106 1.60 -6.17 8.39
CA GLU A 106 2.73 -5.31 8.73
C GLU A 106 2.89 -5.14 10.24
N VAL A 107 1.81 -4.86 10.95
CA VAL A 107 1.79 -4.78 12.42
C VAL A 107 2.42 -5.99 13.08
N LYS A 108 2.16 -7.18 12.54
CA LYS A 108 2.65 -8.44 13.12
C LYS A 108 4.10 -8.73 12.75
N TYR A 109 4.51 -8.41 11.54
CA TYR A 109 5.75 -8.95 10.95
C TYR A 109 6.86 -7.93 10.68
N LEU A 110 6.58 -6.62 10.67
CA LEU A 110 7.56 -5.57 10.31
C LEU A 110 8.83 -5.63 11.15
N PHE A 111 8.70 -5.84 12.46
CA PHE A 111 9.83 -5.85 13.40
C PHE A 111 10.27 -7.24 13.86
N SER A 112 9.54 -8.29 13.47
CA SER A 112 9.72 -9.66 13.99
C SER A 112 10.25 -10.65 12.95
N THR A 113 10.26 -10.25 11.67
CA THR A 113 10.64 -11.13 10.55
C THR A 113 11.84 -10.58 9.82
N ASP A 114 12.73 -11.47 9.36
CA ASP A 114 13.82 -11.09 8.45
C ASP A 114 13.29 -10.35 7.22
N ARG A 115 13.97 -9.27 6.84
CA ARG A 115 13.49 -8.35 5.79
C ARG A 115 13.25 -9.07 4.47
N ARG A 116 14.10 -10.02 4.07
CA ARG A 116 13.95 -10.74 2.80
C ARG A 116 12.67 -11.57 2.80
N LYS A 117 12.41 -12.31 3.89
CA LYS A 117 11.19 -13.11 4.03
C LYS A 117 9.95 -12.24 4.11
N TYR A 118 10.01 -11.14 4.86
CA TYR A 118 8.92 -10.16 4.95
C TYR A 118 8.55 -9.61 3.56
N MET A 119 9.54 -9.24 2.74
CA MET A 119 9.28 -8.68 1.41
C MET A 119 8.67 -9.70 0.43
N ILE A 120 9.05 -10.98 0.52
CA ILE A 120 8.42 -12.04 -0.28
C ILE A 120 6.92 -12.12 0.06
N ILE A 121 6.58 -12.16 1.35
CA ILE A 121 5.18 -12.27 1.79
C ILE A 121 4.41 -10.98 1.47
N HIS A 122 5.02 -9.81 1.64
CA HIS A 122 4.47 -8.52 1.25
C HIS A 122 3.99 -8.55 -0.21
N TYR A 123 4.87 -8.90 -1.15
CA TYR A 123 4.50 -8.94 -2.57
C TYR A 123 3.49 -10.04 -2.88
N LEU A 124 3.55 -11.18 -2.19
CA LEU A 124 2.55 -12.24 -2.35
C LEU A 124 1.15 -11.75 -1.95
N ILE A 125 1.01 -11.05 -0.83
CA ILE A 125 -0.27 -10.46 -0.40
C ILE A 125 -0.78 -9.47 -1.45
N TYR A 126 0.09 -8.60 -1.96
CA TYR A 126 -0.27 -7.63 -3.00
C TYR A 126 -0.80 -8.33 -4.26
N ILE A 127 -0.11 -9.36 -4.75
CA ILE A 127 -0.52 -10.12 -5.93
C ILE A 127 -1.87 -10.82 -5.70
N VAL A 128 -2.05 -11.48 -4.56
CA VAL A 128 -3.30 -12.19 -4.24
C VAL A 128 -4.49 -11.22 -4.22
N ILE A 129 -4.35 -10.07 -3.56
CA ILE A 129 -5.41 -9.08 -3.51
C ILE A 129 -5.67 -8.49 -4.90
N CYS A 130 -4.64 -8.20 -5.70
CA CYS A 130 -4.81 -7.75 -7.08
C CYS A 130 -5.64 -8.74 -7.91
N ILE A 131 -5.36 -10.05 -7.78
CA ILE A 131 -6.12 -11.10 -8.49
C ILE A 131 -7.57 -11.14 -8.02
N ILE A 132 -7.82 -11.11 -6.71
CA ILE A 132 -9.17 -11.09 -6.15
C ILE A 132 -9.95 -9.86 -6.65
N MET A 133 -9.34 -8.68 -6.57
CA MET A 133 -9.96 -7.44 -7.02
C MET A 133 -10.21 -7.43 -8.52
N PHE A 134 -9.30 -7.97 -9.32
CA PHE A 134 -9.51 -8.13 -10.77
C PHE A 134 -10.73 -9.02 -11.05
N ILE A 135 -10.85 -10.17 -10.38
CA ILE A 135 -12.01 -11.05 -10.51
C ILE A 135 -13.28 -10.31 -10.09
N LEU A 136 -13.30 -9.67 -8.92
CA LEU A 136 -14.48 -8.95 -8.44
C LEU A 136 -14.89 -7.82 -9.37
N PHE A 137 -13.95 -7.07 -9.94
CA PHE A 137 -14.26 -5.89 -10.74
C PHE A 137 -14.67 -6.24 -12.17
N TYR A 138 -14.06 -7.27 -12.77
CA TYR A 138 -14.27 -7.61 -14.18
C TYR A 138 -15.23 -8.78 -14.38
N VAL A 139 -15.27 -9.78 -13.49
CA VAL A 139 -16.20 -10.91 -13.65
C VAL A 139 -17.61 -10.50 -13.25
N VAL A 140 -17.80 -9.73 -12.17
CA VAL A 140 -19.13 -9.24 -11.76
C VAL A 140 -19.74 -8.37 -12.87
N LYS A 141 -18.93 -7.51 -13.49
CA LYS A 141 -19.36 -6.66 -14.61
C LYS A 141 -19.71 -7.41 -15.89
N ILE A 142 -19.20 -8.64 -16.08
CA ILE A 142 -19.57 -9.50 -17.22
C ILE A 142 -20.93 -10.20 -16.96
N LEU A 143 -21.32 -10.33 -15.70
CA LEU A 143 -22.56 -10.98 -15.28
C LEU A 143 -23.76 -10.01 -15.19
N ASP A 144 -23.50 -8.69 -15.20
CA ASP A 144 -24.49 -7.61 -15.31
C ASP A 144 -24.70 -7.20 -16.79
#